data_AF-A0A377W862-F1
#
_entry.id   AF-A0A377W862-F1
#
_cell.length_a   1.000
_cell.length_b   1.000
_cell.length_c   1.000
_cell.angle_alpha   90.00
_cell.angle_beta   90.00
_cell.angle_gamma   90.00
#
_symmetry.space_group_name_H-M   'P 1'
#
loop_
_entity.id
_entity.type
_entity.pdbx_description
1 polymer ?
#
loop_
_entity_poly.entity_id
_entity_poly.type
_entity_poly.pdbx_seq_one_letter_code
_entity_poly.pdbx_strand_id
1 'polypeptide(L)'
;MAERFKDAGYNTLMAGKWHLGFVPGATPKDRGFNHAFAFMGGGTSHFNDAIPLGTVEAFHTYYTRDGERVSLPDDFLLQRSLRPPDEQLD
;
A
#
# COMPACT_ATOMS: atom_id res chain seq x y z
N MET A 1 -9.23 -12.66 5.39
CA MET A 1 -9.92 -12.02 6.53
C MET A 1 -10.63 -10.73 6.11
N ALA A 2 -9.95 -9.80 5.43
CA ALA A 2 -10.56 -8.55 4.97
C ALA A 2 -11.83 -8.77 4.12
N GLU A 3 -11.87 -9.77 3.23
CA GLU A 3 -13.08 -10.16 2.49
C GLU A 3 -14.30 -10.39 3.40
N ARG A 4 -14.13 -11.09 4.52
CA ARG A 4 -15.23 -11.35 5.47
C ARG A 4 -15.73 -10.08 6.15
N PHE A 5 -14.82 -9.15 6.47
CA PHE A 5 -15.22 -7.87 7.06
C PHE A 5 -15.91 -6.97 6.04
N LYS A 6 -15.43 -6.96 4.80
CA LYS A 6 -16.09 -6.26 3.70
C LYS A 6 -17.51 -6.82 3.47
N ASP A 7 -17.67 -8.14 3.40
CA ASP A 7 -18.97 -8.79 3.27
C ASP A 7 -19.92 -8.45 4.43
N ALA A 8 -19.38 -8.23 5.63
CA ALA A 8 -20.12 -7.79 6.81
C ALA A 8 -20.40 -6.26 6.86
N GLY A 9 -20.05 -5.51 5.82
CA GLY A 9 -20.33 -4.08 5.68
C GLY A 9 -19.28 -3.13 6.28
N TYR A 10 -18.11 -3.64 6.68
CA TYR A 10 -17.04 -2.78 7.18
C TYR A 10 -16.34 -2.02 6.06
N ASN A 11 -15.92 -0.78 6.36
CA ASN A 11 -14.94 -0.11 5.52
C ASN A 11 -13.54 -0.65 5.83
N THR A 12 -12.97 -1.42 4.91
CA THR A 12 -11.68 -2.08 5.08
C THR A 12 -10.56 -1.27 4.44
N LEU A 13 -9.56 -0.90 5.24
CA LEU A 13 -8.40 -0.13 4.79
C LEU A 13 -7.11 -0.93 4.98
N MET A 14 -6.20 -0.79 4.03
CA MET A 14 -4.84 -1.29 4.12
C MET A 14 -3.85 -0.16 3.87
N ALA A 15 -2.77 -0.13 4.64
CA ALA A 15 -1.68 0.79 4.39
C ALA A 15 -0.32 0.13 4.70
N GLY A 16 0.64 0.22 3.78
CA GLY A 16 1.99 -0.35 3.92
C GLY A 16 2.25 -1.64 3.12
N LYS A 17 2.95 -2.60 3.71
CA LYS A 17 3.46 -3.79 2.99
C LYS A 17 2.35 -4.75 2.60
N TRP A 18 2.32 -5.15 1.33
CA TRP A 18 1.47 -6.27 0.87
C TRP A 18 2.24 -7.57 0.73
N HIS A 19 3.06 -7.71 -0.31
CA HIS A 19 3.88 -8.90 -0.57
C HIS A 19 3.12 -10.24 -0.62
N LEU A 20 1.87 -10.23 -1.08
CA LEU A 20 1.05 -11.43 -1.33
C LEU A 20 0.65 -11.59 -2.81
N GLY A 21 1.36 -10.88 -3.69
CA GLY A 21 1.14 -10.89 -5.13
C GLY A 21 0.63 -9.56 -5.67
N PHE A 22 0.93 -9.31 -6.93
CA PHE A 22 0.62 -8.07 -7.66
C PHE A 22 -0.14 -8.32 -8.97
N VAL A 23 -0.51 -9.58 -9.22
CA VAL A 23 -1.35 -9.98 -10.36
C VAL A 23 -2.83 -9.81 -10.01
N PRO A 24 -3.72 -9.66 -11.02
CA PRO A 24 -5.17 -9.65 -10.78
C PRO A 24 -5.63 -10.86 -9.95
N GLY A 25 -6.46 -10.62 -8.95
CA GLY A 25 -6.90 -11.64 -7.99
C GLY A 25 -5.98 -11.80 -6.77
N ALA A 26 -4.80 -11.20 -6.76
CA ALA A 26 -3.86 -11.23 -5.64
C ALA A 26 -3.60 -9.86 -5.01
N THR A 27 -4.17 -8.78 -5.55
CA THR A 27 -3.97 -7.43 -5.02
C THR A 27 -4.78 -7.21 -3.73
N PRO A 28 -4.44 -6.20 -2.90
CA PRO A 28 -5.25 -5.87 -1.71
C PRO A 28 -6.74 -5.64 -2.03
N LYS A 29 -7.02 -4.99 -3.16
CA LYS A 29 -8.37 -4.67 -3.61
C LYS A 29 -9.18 -5.93 -3.92
N ASP A 30 -8.53 -6.90 -4.57
CA ASP A 30 -9.11 -8.22 -4.85
C ASP A 30 -9.29 -9.05 -3.58
N ARG A 31 -8.55 -8.75 -2.51
CA ARG A 31 -8.57 -9.45 -1.21
C ARG A 31 -9.37 -8.73 -0.14
N GLY A 32 -10.32 -7.90 -0.55
CA GLY A 32 -11.35 -7.36 0.33
C GLY A 32 -10.98 -6.06 1.05
N PHE A 33 -9.94 -5.34 0.62
CA PHE A 33 -9.70 -3.96 1.05
C PHE A 33 -10.40 -2.97 0.12
N ASN A 34 -11.27 -2.11 0.66
CA ASN A 34 -11.93 -1.05 -0.10
C ASN A 34 -10.94 0.05 -0.48
N HIS A 35 -10.05 0.39 0.46
CA HIS A 35 -8.97 1.34 0.25
C HIS A 35 -7.63 0.70 0.58
N ALA A 36 -6.63 0.88 -0.28
CA ALA A 36 -5.31 0.33 -0.09
C ALA A 36 -4.23 1.28 -0.60
N PHE A 37 -3.39 1.78 0.31
CA PHE A 37 -2.14 2.43 -0.04
C PHE A 37 -0.97 1.49 0.30
N ALA A 38 -0.53 0.70 -0.68
CA ALA A 38 0.34 -0.42 -0.40
C ALA A 38 1.54 -0.50 -1.34
N PHE A 39 2.66 -1.06 -0.86
CA PHE A 39 3.76 -1.46 -1.72
C PHE A 39 3.78 -2.98 -1.89
N MET A 40 4.07 -3.43 -3.11
CA MET A 40 3.86 -4.82 -3.51
C MET A 40 5.02 -5.76 -3.17
N GLY A 41 6.25 -5.23 -3.07
CA GLY A 41 7.46 -6.02 -2.80
C GLY A 41 7.68 -6.40 -1.33
N GLY A 42 8.71 -7.23 -1.07
CA GLY A 42 9.06 -7.73 0.27
C GLY A 42 9.52 -6.66 1.25
N GLY A 43 9.91 -5.49 0.77
CA GLY A 43 10.23 -4.32 1.55
C GLY A 43 10.71 -3.19 0.65
N THR A 44 10.64 -1.98 1.18
CA THR A 44 11.02 -0.77 0.45
C THR A 44 11.57 0.27 1.43
N SER A 45 12.37 1.19 0.91
CA SER A 45 12.83 2.39 1.62
C SER A 45 11.65 3.18 2.18
N HIS A 46 11.90 3.84 3.31
CA HIS A 46 10.92 4.65 4.01
C HIS A 46 10.78 6.07 3.43
N PHE A 47 11.62 6.42 2.45
CA PHE A 47 11.66 7.70 1.76
C PHE A 47 10.91 7.64 0.41
N ASN A 48 10.90 8.75 -0.31
CA ASN A 48 10.20 8.93 -1.59
C ASN A 48 10.80 8.14 -2.78
N ASP A 49 11.86 7.37 -2.58
CA ASP A 49 12.62 6.69 -3.62
C ASP A 49 12.12 5.26 -3.92
N ALA A 50 11.28 4.70 -3.05
CA ALA A 50 10.75 3.33 -3.13
C ALA A 50 11.82 2.25 -3.35
N ILE A 51 13.06 2.47 -2.91
CA ILE A 51 14.18 1.54 -3.14
C ILE A 51 13.86 0.17 -2.53
N PRO A 52 13.96 -0.93 -3.29
CA PRO A 52 13.70 -2.28 -2.78
C PRO A 52 14.80 -2.78 -1.85
N LEU A 53 14.51 -3.81 -1.04
CA LEU A 53 15.51 -4.47 -0.18
C LEU A 53 16.63 -5.20 -0.97
N GLY A 54 16.43 -5.43 -2.27
CA GLY A 54 17.42 -6.05 -3.14
C GLY A 54 17.04 -5.91 -4.60
N THR A 55 18.01 -6.10 -5.50
CA THR A 55 17.81 -5.95 -6.94
C THR A 55 16.79 -6.92 -7.51
N VAL A 56 16.70 -8.12 -6.94
CA VAL A 56 15.71 -9.14 -7.33
C VAL A 56 14.27 -8.72 -7.02
N GLU A 57 14.04 -7.80 -6.09
CA GLU A 57 12.70 -7.32 -5.72
C GLU A 57 12.27 -6.10 -6.56
N ALA A 58 13.14 -5.55 -7.40
CA ALA A 58 12.92 -4.27 -8.07
C ALA A 58 11.73 -4.29 -9.04
N PHE A 59 11.47 -5.41 -9.70
CA PHE A 59 10.40 -5.51 -10.70
C PHE A 59 8.99 -5.44 -10.08
N HIS A 60 8.85 -5.78 -8.79
CA HIS A 60 7.56 -5.76 -8.08
C HIS A 60 7.53 -4.81 -6.88
N THR A 61 8.57 -4.01 -6.65
CA THR A 61 8.56 -3.03 -5.56
C THR A 61 8.17 -1.66 -6.09
N TYR A 62 6.91 -1.31 -5.86
CA TYR A 62 6.34 0.00 -6.15
C TYR A 62 5.10 0.21 -5.28
N TYR A 63 4.68 1.46 -5.13
CA TYR A 63 3.47 1.82 -4.39
C TYR A 63 2.26 1.83 -5.31
N THR A 64 1.12 1.43 -4.74
CA THR A 64 -0.19 1.53 -5.36
C THR A 64 -1.17 2.23 -4.43
N ARG A 65 -2.12 2.95 -5.02
CA ARG A 65 -3.31 3.48 -4.36
C ARG A 65 -4.53 2.87 -5.04
N ASP A 66 -5.30 2.10 -4.29
CA ASP A 66 -6.54 1.45 -4.73
C ASP A 66 -6.37 0.60 -6.01
N GLY A 67 -5.20 -0.03 -6.14
CA GLY A 67 -4.80 -0.88 -7.25
C GLY A 67 -4.05 -0.18 -8.38
N GLU A 68 -3.98 1.15 -8.37
CA GLU A 68 -3.26 1.93 -9.38
C GLU A 68 -1.86 2.29 -8.89
N ARG A 69 -0.86 2.14 -9.77
CA ARG A 69 0.52 2.52 -9.43
C ARG A 69 0.64 4.03 -9.28
N VAL A 70 1.30 4.47 -8.21
CA VAL A 70 1.48 5.89 -7.90
C VAL A 70 2.94 6.23 -7.65
N SER A 71 3.32 7.46 -7.97
CA SER A 71 4.57 8.06 -7.50
C SER A 71 4.42 8.58 -6.07
N LEU A 72 5.54 8.70 -5.37
CA LEU A 72 5.60 9.26 -4.04
C LEU A 72 5.87 10.78 -4.12
N PRO A 73 5.24 11.59 -3.27
CA PRO A 73 5.59 13.00 -3.11
C PRO A 73 7.05 13.19 -2.67
N ASP A 74 7.63 14.37 -2.93
CA ASP A 74 9.03 14.67 -2.58
C ASP A 74 9.29 14.64 -1.06
N ASP A 75 8.29 15.00 -0.26
CA ASP A 75 8.35 15.02 1.20
C ASP A 75 7.79 13.73 1.84
N PHE A 76 7.73 12.65 1.05
CA PHE A 76 7.19 11.39 1.50
C PHE A 76 8.05 10.72 2.56
N LEU A 77 7.41 10.43 3.68
CA LEU A 77 7.88 9.53 4.73
C LEU A 77 6.77 8.53 5.00
N LEU A 78 7.08 7.23 4.94
CA LEU A 78 6.09 6.17 5.09
C LEU A 78 5.24 6.37 6.36
N GLN A 79 5.88 6.62 7.51
CA GLN A 79 5.18 6.83 8.78
C GLN A 79 4.19 8.00 8.74
N ARG A 80 4.50 9.09 8.02
CA ARG A 80 3.64 10.27 7.92
C ARG A 80 2.42 10.02 7.03
N SER A 81 2.59 9.22 5.96
CA SER A 81 1.53 8.91 5.00
C SER A 81 0.42 8.00 5.54
N LEU A 82 0.64 7.35 6.68
CA LEU A 82 -0.32 6.44 7.32
C LEU A 82 -1.27 7.17 8.27
N ARG A 83 -1.12 8.50 8.44
CA ARG A 83 -2.05 9.27 9.27
C ARG A 83 -3.38 9.49 8.54
N PRO A 84 -4.52 9.40 9.26
CA PRO A 84 -5.80 9.84 8.72
C PRO A 84 -5.71 11.33 8.34
N PRO A 85 -6.46 11.78 7.32
CA PRO A 85 -6.38 13.14 6.78
C PRO A 85 -6.75 14.26 7.78
N ASP A 86 -7.30 13.90 8.94
CA ASP A 86 -7.89 14.78 9.94
C ASP A 86 -6.87 15.35 10.95
N GLU A 87 -5.59 14.99 10.85
CA GLU A 87 -4.53 15.43 11.76
C GLU A 87 -3.42 16.20 11.01
N GLN A 88 -3.81 17.32 10.39
CA GLN A 88 -2.87 18.39 10.05
C GLN A 88 -2.88 19.40 11.20
N LEU A 89 -1.78 19.45 11.94
CA LEU A 89 -1.55 20.36 13.06
C LEU A 89 -1.49 21.83 12.58
N ASP A 90 -1.98 22.73 13.44
CA ASP A 90 -1.72 24.18 13.44
C ASP A 90 -0.22 24.51 13.36
#